data_AF-A0A9R1WMZ4-F1
#
_entry.id   AF-A0A9R1WMZ4-F1
#
_cell.length_a   1.000
_cell.length_b   1.000
_cell.length_c   1.000
_cell.angle_alpha   90.00
_cell.angle_beta   90.00
_cell.angle_gamma   90.00
#
_symmetry.space_group_name_H-M   'P 1'
#
loop_
_entity.id
_entity.type
_entity.pdbx_description
1 polymer ?
#
loop_
_entity_poly.entity_id
_entity_poly.type
_entity_poly.pdbx_seq_one_letter_code
_entity_poly.pdbx_strand_id
1 'polypeptide(L)'
;MFVTNLQMLFVYGCHDAMLLRLLHTPCLHLTDVSIFLSAEKNLNWLPHAVNGLHNLLLTDFEVGDLDQLHGALYLLRNSPNLGNLGIVPWYMGPQDDAGPALNHLESLNCLDYTLNELQTVMIVSLEGSRPELIFIKLLLAHSPSLKKFTFRLNEVDVQNRLKIGEDLLQFPRASPKAELLYLNLELNIRHN
;
A
#
# COMPACT_ATOMS: atom_id res chain seq x y z
N MET A 1 25.87 -18.67 6.44
CA MET A 1 24.86 -18.95 7.48
C MET A 1 23.88 -17.78 7.47
N PHE A 2 22.80 -17.87 6.70
CA PHE A 2 21.73 -16.88 6.72
C PHE A 2 20.41 -17.63 6.67
N VAL A 3 19.83 -17.83 7.85
CA VAL A 3 18.41 -18.16 7.99
C VAL A 3 17.85 -17.00 8.79
N THR A 4 17.53 -15.90 8.12
CA THR A 4 16.61 -14.93 8.73
C THR A 4 15.24 -15.57 8.65
N ASN A 5 14.83 -16.19 9.75
CA ASN A 5 13.44 -16.53 10.01
C ASN A 5 12.64 -15.21 9.90
N LEU A 6 12.12 -14.90 8.71
CA LEU A 6 11.07 -13.89 8.56
C LEU A 6 9.84 -14.43 9.29
N GLN A 7 9.70 -14.07 10.56
CA GLN A 7 8.43 -14.21 11.26
C GLN A 7 7.50 -13.14 10.68
N MET A 8 6.83 -13.48 9.58
CA MET A 8 5.69 -12.72 9.09
C MET A 8 4.55 -12.97 10.09
N LEU A 9 4.13 -11.91 10.77
CA LEU A 9 2.99 -11.97 11.67
C LEU A 9 1.72 -11.69 10.88
N PHE A 10 0.84 -12.69 10.83
CA PHE A 10 -0.46 -12.61 10.20
C PHE A 10 -1.49 -12.11 11.22
N VAL A 11 -2.21 -11.06 10.87
CA VAL A 11 -3.21 -10.45 11.74
C VAL A 11 -4.56 -10.56 11.07
N TYR A 12 -5.45 -11.37 11.66
CA TYR A 12 -6.84 -11.53 11.26
C TYR A 12 -7.71 -11.11 12.44
N GLY A 13 -8.68 -10.21 12.26
CA GLY A 13 -9.73 -10.03 13.28
C GLY A 13 -9.23 -9.54 14.65
N CYS A 14 -8.19 -8.71 14.72
CA CYS A 14 -7.44 -8.51 15.96
C CYS A 14 -7.94 -7.32 16.81
N HIS A 15 -8.25 -7.57 18.08
CA HIS A 15 -8.62 -6.54 19.05
C HIS A 15 -7.38 -5.78 19.59
N ASP A 16 -7.57 -4.49 19.87
CA ASP A 16 -6.60 -3.38 19.97
C ASP A 16 -5.29 -3.63 20.74
N ALA A 17 -5.33 -4.33 21.88
CA ALA A 17 -4.15 -4.47 22.74
C ALA A 17 -3.05 -5.38 22.14
N MET A 18 -3.42 -6.26 21.21
CA MET A 18 -2.42 -7.06 20.50
C MET A 18 -1.66 -6.20 19.48
N LEU A 19 -2.33 -5.27 18.78
CA LEU A 19 -1.77 -4.46 17.69
C LEU A 19 -0.51 -3.67 18.09
N LEU A 20 -0.50 -3.05 19.28
CA LEU A 20 0.68 -2.33 19.77
C LEU A 20 1.91 -3.23 19.90
N ARG A 21 1.72 -4.51 20.22
CA ARG A 21 2.83 -5.49 20.27
C ARG A 21 3.26 -5.94 18.87
N LEU A 22 2.37 -5.90 17.89
CA LEU A 22 2.64 -6.33 16.51
C LEU A 22 3.46 -5.30 15.75
N LEU A 23 3.29 -4.02 16.06
CA LEU A 23 4.06 -2.92 15.46
C LEU A 23 5.56 -2.97 15.83
N HIS A 24 5.94 -3.74 16.85
CA HIS A 24 7.35 -3.94 17.18
C HIS A 24 8.05 -4.99 16.29
N THR A 25 7.33 -5.65 15.38
CA THR A 25 7.92 -6.65 14.48
C THR A 25 8.54 -6.01 13.22
N PRO A 26 9.60 -6.62 12.65
CA PRO A 26 10.22 -6.12 11.43
C PRO A 26 9.38 -6.33 10.17
N CYS A 27 8.44 -7.27 10.23
CA CYS A 27 7.56 -7.63 9.13
C CYS A 27 6.15 -7.77 9.66
N LEU A 28 5.20 -7.09 9.02
CA LEU A 28 3.79 -7.11 9.39
C LEU A 28 2.97 -7.41 8.13
N HIS A 29 2.13 -8.44 8.22
CA HIS A 29 1.16 -8.77 7.20
C HIS A 29 -0.24 -8.57 7.78
N LEU A 30 -0.94 -7.58 7.26
CA LEU A 30 -2.30 -7.25 7.65
C LEU A 30 -3.26 -7.73 6.55
N THR A 31 -4.30 -8.41 6.98
CA THR A 31 -5.44 -8.78 6.13
C THR A 31 -6.65 -8.00 6.61
N ASP A 32 -7.35 -7.34 5.69
CA ASP A 32 -8.54 -6.52 5.95
C ASP A 32 -8.28 -5.37 6.94
N VAL A 33 -7.78 -4.24 6.40
CA VAL A 33 -7.39 -3.06 7.20
C VAL A 33 -8.60 -2.40 7.90
N SER A 34 -9.84 -2.69 7.47
CA SER A 34 -11.06 -2.10 8.01
C SER A 34 -11.32 -2.55 9.46
N ILE A 35 -10.93 -3.78 9.79
CA ILE A 35 -11.04 -4.35 11.14
C ILE A 35 -10.17 -3.55 12.13
N PHE A 36 -9.07 -2.95 11.67
CA PHE A 36 -8.15 -2.20 12.53
C PHE A 36 -8.73 -0.87 13.00
N LEU A 37 -9.76 -0.36 12.32
CA LEU A 37 -10.29 1.01 12.56
C LEU A 37 -11.78 1.07 12.87
N SER A 38 -12.55 0.00 12.60
CA SER A 38 -13.90 -0.13 13.18
C SER A 38 -13.88 -0.16 14.72
N ALA A 39 -12.71 -0.40 15.32
CA ALA A 39 -12.51 -0.45 16.77
C ALA A 39 -12.46 0.92 17.47
N GLU A 40 -12.20 2.08 16.82
CA GLU A 40 -12.53 3.38 17.46
C GLU A 40 -12.39 4.63 16.56
N LYS A 41 -13.38 5.53 16.68
CA LYS A 41 -13.43 6.91 16.15
C LYS A 41 -12.40 7.89 16.78
N ASN A 42 -11.33 7.40 17.41
CA ASN A 42 -10.35 8.22 18.14
C ASN A 42 -8.92 7.79 17.80
N LEU A 43 -8.39 8.29 16.68
CA LEU A 43 -7.01 8.11 16.20
C LEU A 43 -5.96 8.78 17.12
N ASN A 44 -5.81 8.31 18.36
CA ASN A 44 -4.85 8.83 19.34
C ASN A 44 -3.84 7.78 19.83
N TRP A 45 -3.76 6.58 19.22
CA TRP A 45 -3.28 5.39 19.95
C TRP A 45 -1.83 4.90 19.72
N LEU A 46 -1.02 5.57 18.90
CA LEU A 46 0.44 5.36 18.93
C LEU A 46 1.12 6.59 19.52
N PRO A 47 1.52 6.55 20.80
CA PRO A 47 2.32 7.62 21.36
C PRO A 47 3.74 7.69 20.76
N HIS A 48 4.16 6.69 19.97
CA HIS A 48 5.52 6.57 19.45
C HIS A 48 5.57 6.01 18.02
N ALA A 49 6.61 6.42 17.28
CA ALA A 49 6.92 5.88 15.96
C ALA A 49 7.22 4.37 16.01
N VAL A 50 6.67 3.65 15.04
CA VAL A 50 6.83 2.22 14.77
C VAL A 50 8.16 1.98 14.06
N ASN A 51 9.25 2.18 14.79
CA ASN A 51 10.60 2.12 14.22
C ASN A 51 11.04 0.69 13.82
N GLY A 52 10.37 -0.34 14.35
CA GLY A 52 10.70 -1.73 14.05
C GLY A 52 10.25 -2.16 12.66
N LEU A 53 9.17 -1.59 12.13
CA LEU A 53 8.51 -2.08 10.92
C LEU A 53 9.28 -1.69 9.65
N HIS A 54 9.78 -2.70 8.93
CA HIS A 54 10.49 -2.54 7.67
C HIS A 54 9.71 -3.06 6.46
N ASN A 55 8.83 -4.04 6.65
CA ASN A 55 8.04 -4.65 5.58
C ASN A 55 6.58 -4.67 5.97
N LEU A 56 5.73 -4.05 5.15
CA LEU A 56 4.29 -4.04 5.32
C LEU A 56 3.63 -4.70 4.10
N LEU A 57 2.82 -5.72 4.34
CA LEU A 57 1.98 -6.32 3.32
C LEU A 57 0.51 -6.09 3.72
N LEU A 58 -0.24 -5.42 2.85
CA LEU A 58 -1.68 -5.19 2.98
C LEU A 58 -2.40 -6.12 1.99
N THR A 59 -3.05 -7.16 2.49
CA THR A 59 -3.95 -8.00 1.70
C THR A 59 -5.40 -7.61 1.94
N ASP A 60 -6.24 -7.80 0.93
CA ASP A 60 -7.66 -7.45 0.94
C ASP A 60 -7.85 -5.95 1.20
N PHE A 61 -6.89 -5.15 0.71
CA PHE A 61 -6.87 -3.69 0.87
C PHE A 61 -7.52 -3.01 -0.32
N GLU A 62 -8.51 -2.16 -0.02
CA GLU A 62 -9.20 -1.35 -1.00
C GLU A 62 -8.97 0.14 -0.74
N VAL A 63 -8.38 0.83 -1.73
CA VAL A 63 -8.12 2.28 -1.64
C VAL A 63 -9.42 3.09 -1.64
N GLY A 64 -10.49 2.57 -2.26
CA GLY A 64 -11.82 3.17 -2.29
C GLY A 64 -12.56 3.15 -0.95
N ASP A 65 -12.15 2.28 -0.03
CA ASP A 65 -12.67 2.22 1.34
C ASP A 65 -11.95 3.26 2.21
N LEU A 66 -12.71 4.22 2.74
CA LEU A 66 -12.16 5.33 3.51
C LEU A 66 -11.48 4.87 4.82
N ASP A 67 -12.04 3.88 5.49
CA ASP A 67 -11.49 3.39 6.76
C ASP A 67 -10.19 2.65 6.49
N GLN A 68 -10.15 1.78 5.49
CA GLN A 68 -8.92 1.11 5.07
C GLN A 68 -7.84 2.11 4.66
N LEU A 69 -8.20 3.10 3.83
CA LEU A 69 -7.29 4.16 3.40
C LEU A 69 -6.68 4.90 4.60
N HIS A 70 -7.49 5.33 5.57
CA HIS A 70 -6.97 5.97 6.78
C HIS A 70 -6.00 5.08 7.54
N GLY A 71 -6.27 3.78 7.64
CA GLY A 71 -5.39 2.83 8.31
C GLY A 71 -4.05 2.68 7.62
N ALA A 72 -4.06 2.58 6.29
CA ALA A 72 -2.84 2.53 5.50
C ALA A 72 -2.02 3.82 5.65
N LEU A 73 -2.65 4.99 5.51
CA LEU A 73 -1.99 6.29 5.68
C LEU A 73 -1.42 6.45 7.10
N TYR A 74 -2.13 5.96 8.11
CA TYR A 74 -1.67 5.99 9.49
C TYR A 74 -0.42 5.12 9.71
N LEU A 75 -0.40 3.89 9.18
CA LEU A 75 0.76 3.01 9.26
C LEU A 75 1.97 3.59 8.53
N LEU A 76 1.76 4.13 7.33
CA LEU A 76 2.79 4.80 6.54
C LEU A 76 3.39 5.99 7.30
N ARG A 77 2.56 6.80 7.96
CA ARG A 77 3.00 7.95 8.77
C ARG A 77 3.86 7.53 9.96
N ASN A 78 3.44 6.48 10.65
CA ASN A 78 4.05 6.07 11.90
C ASN A 78 5.19 5.08 11.74
N SER A 79 5.51 4.62 10.52
CA SER A 79 6.56 3.63 10.26
C SER A 79 7.72 4.26 9.49
N PRO A 80 8.55 5.11 10.13
CA PRO A 80 9.57 5.89 9.43
C PRO A 80 10.66 5.03 8.76
N ASN A 81 10.85 3.80 9.23
CA ASN A 81 11.84 2.84 8.73
C ASN A 81 11.26 1.85 7.70
N LEU A 82 10.03 2.06 7.25
CA LEU A 82 9.38 1.18 6.29
C LEU A 82 10.13 1.20 4.95
N GLY A 83 10.73 0.07 4.59
CA GLY A 83 11.48 -0.10 3.35
C GLY A 83 10.62 -0.66 2.22
N ASN A 84 9.67 -1.53 2.54
CA ASN A 84 8.93 -2.32 1.57
C ASN A 84 7.43 -2.28 1.85
N LEU A 85 6.64 -1.92 0.84
CA LEU A 85 5.18 -1.94 0.87
C LEU A 85 4.64 -2.88 -0.21
N GLY A 86 3.83 -3.86 0.18
CA GLY A 86 3.05 -4.71 -0.70
C GLY A 86 1.57 -4.44 -0.54
N ILE A 87 0.84 -4.35 -1.65
CA ILE A 87 -0.61 -4.19 -1.68
C ILE A 87 -1.19 -5.26 -2.60
N VAL A 88 -2.11 -6.04 -2.06
CA VAL A 88 -2.81 -7.13 -2.75
C VAL A 88 -4.30 -6.96 -2.48
N PRO A 89 -5.04 -6.27 -3.36
CA PRO A 89 -6.47 -6.10 -3.23
C PRO A 89 -7.21 -7.44 -3.35
N TRP A 90 -8.36 -7.55 -2.69
CA TRP A 90 -9.32 -8.64 -2.88
C TRP A 90 -10.55 -8.13 -3.60
N TYR A 91 -10.98 -8.83 -4.64
CA TYR A 91 -12.11 -8.42 -5.45
C TYR A 91 -13.39 -9.17 -5.02
N MET A 92 -14.38 -8.44 -4.50
CA MET A 92 -15.72 -8.96 -4.15
C MET A 92 -16.84 -8.32 -5.00
N GLY A 93 -16.53 -7.78 -6.18
CA GLY A 93 -17.52 -7.19 -7.10
C GLY A 93 -17.54 -5.65 -7.06
N PRO A 94 -18.56 -5.02 -7.68
CA PRO A 94 -18.65 -3.56 -7.75
C PRO A 94 -18.85 -2.96 -6.35
N GLN A 95 -17.96 -2.06 -5.98
CA GLN A 95 -17.89 -1.46 -4.65
C GLN A 95 -18.74 -0.18 -4.57
N ASP A 96 -19.37 0.02 -3.41
CA ASP A 96 -20.19 1.19 -3.11
C ASP A 96 -19.30 2.43 -2.81
N ASP A 97 -19.76 3.58 -3.31
CA ASP A 97 -19.33 4.95 -3.00
C ASP A 97 -17.84 5.17 -2.62
N ALA A 98 -16.93 5.06 -3.60
CA ALA A 98 -15.55 5.52 -3.46
C ALA A 98 -15.40 7.06 -3.28
N GLY A 99 -16.51 7.81 -3.24
CA GLY A 99 -16.53 9.27 -3.13
C GLY A 99 -15.80 9.83 -1.91
N PRO A 100 -16.02 9.32 -0.68
CA PRO A 100 -15.36 9.81 0.52
C PRO A 100 -13.84 9.58 0.52
N ALA A 101 -13.37 8.39 0.13
CA ALA A 101 -11.94 8.09 0.02
C ALA A 101 -11.26 8.95 -1.04
N LEU A 102 -11.91 9.13 -2.20
CA LEU A 102 -11.44 10.02 -3.25
C LEU A 102 -11.29 11.46 -2.76
N ASN A 103 -12.31 12.00 -2.06
CA ASN A 103 -12.28 13.35 -1.51
C ASN A 103 -11.13 13.51 -0.50
N HIS A 104 -10.84 12.48 0.30
CA HIS A 104 -9.71 12.50 1.23
C HIS A 104 -8.37 12.55 0.49
N LEU A 105 -8.18 11.69 -0.52
CA LEU A 105 -6.96 11.64 -1.35
C LEU A 105 -6.70 12.93 -2.12
N GLU A 106 -7.75 13.61 -2.57
CA GLU A 106 -7.65 14.88 -3.29
C GLU A 106 -7.41 16.08 -2.37
N SER A 107 -7.51 15.91 -1.05
CA SER A 107 -7.21 16.96 -0.10
C SER A 107 -5.71 17.29 -0.10
N LEU A 108 -5.37 18.59 -0.05
CA LEU A 108 -3.98 19.08 -0.10
C LEU A 108 -3.04 18.52 0.98
N ASN A 109 -3.60 17.92 2.03
CA ASN A 109 -2.86 17.46 3.21
C ASN A 109 -2.95 15.94 3.44
N CYS A 110 -3.44 15.16 2.46
CA CYS A 110 -3.66 13.72 2.66
C CYS A 110 -2.37 12.98 3.09
N LEU A 111 -1.20 13.45 2.63
CA LEU A 111 0.09 12.93 3.05
C LEU A 111 1.07 14.10 3.27
N ASP A 112 1.08 14.64 4.49
CA ASP A 112 1.88 15.81 4.90
C ASP A 112 3.33 15.48 5.28
N TYR A 113 3.79 14.27 5.00
CA TYR A 113 5.10 13.75 5.41
C TYR A 113 5.85 13.05 4.26
N THR A 114 7.11 12.69 4.49
CA THR A 114 7.97 12.04 3.48
C THR A 114 8.30 10.62 3.90
N LEU A 115 8.14 9.68 2.97
CA LEU A 115 8.43 8.25 3.12
C LEU A 115 9.92 7.99 2.84
N ASN A 116 10.78 8.50 3.72
CA ASN A 116 12.23 8.55 3.49
C ASN A 116 12.90 7.19 3.27
N GLU A 117 12.42 6.13 3.92
CA GLU A 117 13.04 4.81 3.83
C GLU A 117 12.37 3.89 2.80
N LEU A 118 11.23 4.29 2.23
CA LEU A 118 10.47 3.45 1.31
C LEU A 118 11.23 3.27 -0.01
N GLN A 119 11.70 2.04 -0.23
CA GLN A 119 12.55 1.66 -1.36
C GLN A 119 11.81 0.83 -2.39
N THR A 120 10.85 0.02 -1.96
CA THR A 120 10.08 -0.84 -2.86
C THR A 120 8.59 -0.77 -2.58
N VAL A 121 7.81 -0.66 -3.66
CA VAL A 121 6.35 -0.77 -3.63
C VAL A 121 5.95 -1.84 -4.64
N MET A 122 5.03 -2.72 -4.24
CA MET A 122 4.39 -3.70 -5.11
C MET A 122 2.88 -3.59 -5.00
N ILE A 123 2.19 -3.38 -6.13
CA ILE A 123 0.73 -3.43 -6.20
C ILE A 123 0.32 -4.53 -7.17
N VAL A 124 -0.46 -5.49 -6.67
CA VAL A 124 -1.04 -6.56 -7.49
C VAL A 124 -2.48 -6.19 -7.85
N SER A 125 -2.98 -6.63 -8.99
CA SER A 125 -4.38 -6.47 -9.42
C SER A 125 -4.88 -5.01 -9.48
N LEU A 126 -4.05 -4.09 -9.96
CA LEU A 126 -4.39 -2.68 -10.17
C LEU A 126 -5.49 -2.53 -11.24
N GLU A 127 -6.59 -1.88 -10.91
CA GLU A 127 -7.71 -1.65 -11.84
C GLU A 127 -7.62 -0.31 -12.56
N GLY A 128 -6.89 0.65 -12.00
CA GLY A 128 -6.76 1.99 -12.55
C GLY A 128 -7.92 2.91 -12.18
N SER A 129 -8.61 2.60 -11.09
CA SER A 129 -9.60 3.49 -10.50
C SER A 129 -8.95 4.83 -10.09
N ARG A 130 -9.75 5.89 -10.04
CA ARG A 130 -9.24 7.22 -9.68
C ARG A 130 -8.59 7.24 -8.28
N PRO A 131 -9.17 6.63 -7.22
CA PRO A 131 -8.52 6.53 -5.91
C PRO A 131 -7.16 5.83 -5.98
N GLU A 132 -7.06 4.68 -6.66
CA GLU A 132 -5.78 3.96 -6.82
C GLU A 132 -4.72 4.83 -7.50
N LEU A 133 -5.07 5.49 -8.61
CA LEU A 133 -4.14 6.31 -9.36
C LEU A 133 -3.63 7.50 -8.54
N ILE A 134 -4.49 8.15 -7.75
CA ILE A 134 -4.08 9.24 -6.85
C ILE A 134 -3.21 8.71 -5.72
N PHE A 135 -3.57 7.56 -5.13
CA PHE A 135 -2.77 6.93 -4.09
C PHE A 135 -1.37 6.56 -4.59
N ILE A 136 -1.26 6.01 -5.81
CA ILE A 136 0.03 5.74 -6.46
C ILE A 136 0.82 7.03 -6.68
N LYS A 137 0.16 8.07 -7.20
CA LYS A 137 0.77 9.38 -7.41
C LYS A 137 1.36 9.95 -6.10
N LEU A 138 0.65 9.81 -4.99
CA LEU A 138 1.13 10.22 -3.66
C LEU A 138 2.35 9.41 -3.23
N LEU A 139 2.31 8.09 -3.34
CA LEU A 139 3.46 7.23 -3.01
C LEU A 139 4.70 7.63 -3.82
N LEU A 140 4.56 7.86 -5.14
CA LEU A 140 5.67 8.28 -6.00
C LEU A 140 6.19 9.68 -5.64
N ALA A 141 5.31 10.62 -5.33
CA ALA A 141 5.65 12.01 -5.00
C ALA A 141 6.27 12.17 -3.60
N HIS A 142 6.03 11.25 -2.67
CA HIS A 142 6.49 11.36 -1.29
C HIS A 142 7.60 10.37 -0.89
N SER A 143 8.09 9.54 -1.82
CA SER A 143 9.10 8.51 -1.53
C SER A 143 10.45 8.80 -2.22
N PRO A 144 11.33 9.62 -1.62
CA PRO A 144 12.60 10.03 -2.24
C PRO A 144 13.62 8.90 -2.38
N SER A 145 13.51 7.84 -1.57
CA SER A 145 14.40 6.66 -1.65
C SER A 145 13.85 5.53 -2.52
N LEU A 146 12.69 5.73 -3.17
CA LEU A 146 12.04 4.70 -3.95
C LEU A 146 12.93 4.25 -5.12
N LYS A 147 13.19 2.96 -5.21
CA LYS A 147 13.99 2.34 -6.27
C LYS A 147 13.12 1.59 -7.26
N LYS A 148 12.13 0.85 -6.77
CA LYS A 148 11.27 0.01 -7.59
C LYS A 148 9.81 0.20 -7.20
N PHE A 149 8.99 0.50 -8.19
CA PHE A 149 7.55 0.46 -8.10
C PHE A 149 7.07 -0.58 -9.09
N THR A 150 6.54 -1.67 -8.57
CA THR A 150 6.18 -2.84 -9.35
C THR A 150 4.67 -2.98 -9.35
N PHE A 151 4.05 -3.14 -10.51
CA PHE A 151 2.59 -3.27 -10.59
C PHE A 151 2.15 -4.34 -11.57
N ARG A 152 1.00 -4.95 -11.28
CA ARG A 152 0.27 -5.83 -12.20
C ARG A 152 -1.14 -5.29 -12.36
N LEU A 153 -1.62 -5.22 -13.59
CA LEU A 153 -3.00 -4.82 -13.86
C LEU A 153 -3.95 -6.00 -13.66
N ASN A 154 -5.18 -5.72 -13.23
CA ASN A 154 -6.27 -6.70 -13.26
C ASN A 154 -6.66 -7.02 -14.72
N GLU A 155 -7.67 -7.87 -14.94
CA GLU A 155 -8.27 -8.13 -16.25
C GLU A 155 -9.03 -6.91 -16.79
N VAL A 156 -8.30 -5.83 -17.08
CA VAL A 156 -8.80 -4.62 -17.73
C VAL A 156 -8.56 -4.68 -19.24
N ASP A 157 -9.42 -4.04 -20.02
CA ASP A 157 -9.29 -3.98 -21.48
C ASP A 157 -8.05 -3.19 -21.93
N VAL A 158 -7.66 -3.39 -23.19
CA VAL A 158 -6.43 -2.81 -23.76
C VAL A 158 -6.40 -1.28 -23.66
N GLN A 159 -7.53 -0.58 -23.83
CA GLN A 159 -7.56 0.87 -23.77
C GLN A 159 -7.33 1.37 -22.34
N ASN A 160 -7.96 0.73 -21.36
CA ASN A 160 -7.71 1.02 -19.96
C ASN A 160 -6.26 0.71 -19.55
N ARG A 161 -5.67 -0.39 -20.03
CA ARG A 161 -4.24 -0.69 -19.79
C ARG A 161 -3.32 0.42 -20.29
N LEU A 162 -3.56 0.92 -21.50
CA LEU A 162 -2.78 2.00 -22.09
C LEU A 162 -2.92 3.29 -21.28
N LYS A 163 -4.16 3.66 -20.93
CA LYS A 163 -4.44 4.86 -20.13
C LYS A 163 -3.74 4.82 -18.76
N ILE A 164 -3.83 3.69 -18.06
CA ILE A 164 -3.14 3.52 -16.77
C ILE A 164 -1.63 3.68 -16.96
N GLY A 165 -1.05 3.06 -17.99
CA GLY A 165 0.36 3.22 -18.32
C GLY A 165 0.76 4.67 -18.57
N GLU A 166 -0.03 5.41 -19.36
CA GLU A 166 0.19 6.83 -19.65
C GLU A 166 0.14 7.69 -18.39
N ASP A 167 -0.86 7.48 -17.52
CA ASP A 167 -1.00 8.19 -16.25
C ASP A 167 0.23 7.95 -15.35
N LEU A 168 0.62 6.68 -15.15
CA LEU A 168 1.77 6.31 -14.32
C LEU A 168 3.09 6.92 -14.82
N LEU A 169 3.27 7.01 -16.14
CA LEU A 169 4.46 7.63 -16.73
C LEU A 169 4.53 9.15 -16.49
N GLN A 170 3.38 9.82 -16.38
CA GLN A 170 3.29 11.26 -16.17
C GLN A 170 3.37 11.67 -14.69
N PHE A 171 3.23 10.73 -13.76
CA PHE A 171 3.25 11.07 -12.34
C PHE A 171 4.63 11.58 -11.87
N PRO A 172 4.65 12.67 -11.08
CA PRO A 172 5.88 13.18 -10.51
C PRO A 172 6.50 12.14 -9.56
N ARG A 173 7.83 12.08 -9.53
CA ARG A 173 8.58 11.17 -8.68
C ARG A 173 9.56 11.97 -7.83
N ALA A 174 9.50 11.80 -6.51
CA ALA A 174 10.51 12.37 -5.62
C ALA A 174 11.87 11.70 -5.83
N SER A 175 11.87 10.39 -6.11
CA SER A 175 13.08 9.65 -6.43
C SER A 175 13.37 9.68 -7.94
N PRO A 176 14.54 10.21 -8.38
CA PRO A 176 14.97 10.12 -9.76
C PRO A 176 15.41 8.69 -10.16
N LYS A 177 15.57 7.79 -9.18
CA LYS A 177 15.99 6.39 -9.39
C LYS A 177 14.81 5.42 -9.42
N ALA A 178 13.59 5.92 -9.21
CA ALA A 178 12.40 5.06 -9.16
C ALA A 178 12.06 4.54 -10.56
N GLU A 179 12.19 3.22 -10.72
CA GLU A 179 11.76 2.47 -11.90
C GLU A 179 10.31 2.00 -11.72
N LEU A 180 9.49 2.20 -12.74
CA LEU A 180 8.14 1.61 -12.82
C LEU A 180 8.23 0.31 -13.62
N LEU A 181 7.87 -0.82 -13.01
CA LEU A 181 8.01 -2.14 -13.59
C LEU A 181 6.66 -2.83 -13.68
N TYR A 182 6.23 -3.17 -14.89
CA TYR A 182 5.05 -3.98 -15.13
C TYR A 182 5.36 -5.48 -14.97
N LEU A 183 4.62 -6.18 -14.09
CA LEU A 183 4.76 -7.62 -13.88
C LEU A 183 3.89 -8.41 -14.86
N ASN A 184 4.51 -8.85 -15.95
CA ASN A 184 3.91 -9.84 -16.83
C ASN A 184 4.29 -11.26 -16.38
N LEU A 185 3.40 -11.95 -15.67
CA LEU A 185 3.58 -13.38 -15.35
C LEU A 185 3.01 -14.26 -16.46
N GLU A 186 3.56 -14.18 -17.67
CA GLU A 186 3.35 -15.19 -18.72
C GLU A 186 4.62 -15.99 -19.07
N LEU A 187 5.72 -15.84 -18.32
CA LEU A 187 6.97 -16.56 -18.61
C LEU A 187 7.45 -17.41 -17.44
N ASN A 188 6.71 -18.48 -17.11
CA ASN A 188 7.29 -19.66 -16.45
C ASN A 188 6.49 -20.97 -16.61
N ILE A 189 5.88 -21.21 -17.78
CA ILE A 189 5.61 -22.58 -18.23
C ILE A 189 6.67 -22.94 -19.28
N ARG A 190 7.89 -23.20 -18.82
CA ARG A 190 8.78 -24.11 -19.55
C ARG A 190 8.38 -25.51 -19.12
N HIS A 191 7.56 -26.16 -19.94
CA HIS A 191 7.46 -27.62 -19.93
C HIS A 191 8.86 -28.18 -20.16
N ASN A 192 9.46 -28.73 -19.10
CA ASN A 192 10.49 -29.77 -19.23
C ASN A 192 9.81 -31.11 -19.04
#